data_AF-A0A1F7X0Z4-F1
#
_entry.id   AF-A0A1F7X0Z4-F1
#
_cell.length_a   1.000
_cell.length_b   1.000
_cell.length_c   1.000
_cell.angle_alpha   90.00
_cell.angle_beta   90.00
_cell.angle_gamma   90.00
#
_symmetry.space_group_name_H-M   'P 1'
#
loop_
_entity.id
_entity.type
_entity.pdbx_description
1 polymer ?
#
loop_
_entity_poly.entity_id
_entity_poly.type
_entity_poly.pdbx_seq_one_letter_code
_entity_poly.pdbx_strand_id
1 'polypeptide(L)'
;MIKLIEAFKIFNSDLTEIINKYLKGYYPSVKPQFFGIYLPVYIKTIIYSLFFLLPILFLKILFPYNKEINYFIFFILIIQVLSVFLIFLAFLQFLF
;
A
#
# COMPACT_ATOMS: atom_id res chain seq x y z
N MET A 1 5.42 -22.15 -6.18
CA MET A 1 6.13 -20.87 -5.96
C MET A 1 6.09 -19.96 -7.20
N ILE A 2 6.44 -20.47 -8.40
CA ILE A 2 6.44 -19.70 -9.67
C ILE A 2 5.07 -19.07 -9.98
N LYS A 3 3.98 -19.82 -9.84
CA LYS A 3 2.61 -19.32 -10.10
C LYS A 3 2.16 -18.17 -9.20
N LEU A 4 2.62 -18.13 -7.94
CA LEU A 4 2.27 -17.07 -7.00
C LEU A 4 2.97 -15.76 -7.39
N ILE A 5 4.25 -15.86 -7.78
CA ILE A 5 5.04 -14.71 -8.23
C ILE A 5 4.45 -14.16 -9.54
N GLU A 6 4.05 -15.02 -10.47
CA GLU A 6 3.37 -14.61 -11.70
C GLU A 6 2.04 -13.91 -11.42
N ALA A 7 1.20 -14.45 -10.52
CA ALA A 7 -0.05 -13.81 -10.12
C ALA A 7 0.20 -12.41 -9.51
N PHE A 8 1.21 -12.27 -8.66
CA PHE A 8 1.61 -10.96 -8.11
C PHE A 8 2.11 -9.99 -9.19
N LYS A 9 2.86 -10.47 -10.19
CA LYS A 9 3.32 -9.64 -11.31
C LYS A 9 2.15 -9.13 -12.15
N ILE A 10 1.20 -10.01 -12.48
CA ILE A 10 -0.01 -9.66 -13.22
C ILE A 10 -0.81 -8.63 -12.43
N PHE A 11 -1.08 -8.91 -11.14
CA PHE A 11 -1.80 -7.98 -10.27
C PHE A 11 -1.13 -6.60 -10.18
N ASN A 12 0.19 -6.55 -9.99
CA ASN A 12 0.91 -5.27 -9.95
C ASN A 12 0.85 -4.53 -11.29
N SER A 13 0.91 -5.25 -12.41
CA SER A 13 0.78 -4.66 -13.75
C SER A 13 -0.61 -4.04 -13.93
N ASP A 14 -1.67 -4.80 -13.66
CA ASP A 14 -3.06 -4.35 -13.79
C ASP A 14 -3.33 -3.17 -12.87
N LEU A 15 -2.83 -3.23 -11.63
CA LEU A 15 -2.94 -2.15 -10.66
C LEU A 15 -2.25 -0.87 -11.16
N THR A 16 -1.09 -1.01 -11.81
CA THR A 16 -0.37 0.11 -12.42
C THR A 16 -1.20 0.75 -13.52
N GLU A 17 -1.79 -0.06 -14.40
CA GLU A 17 -2.61 0.42 -15.51
C GLU A 17 -3.85 1.17 -15.01
N ILE A 18 -4.55 0.61 -14.01
CA ILE A 18 -5.72 1.24 -13.39
C ILE A 18 -5.35 2.60 -12.77
N ILE A 19 -4.27 2.64 -11.98
CA ILE A 19 -3.81 3.88 -11.33
C ILE A 19 -3.41 4.92 -12.38
N ASN A 20 -2.65 4.53 -13.40
CA ASN A 20 -2.23 5.44 -14.45
C ASN A 20 -3.42 5.98 -15.25
N LYS A 21 -4.42 5.14 -15.54
CA LYS A 21 -5.65 5.55 -16.21
C LYS A 21 -6.46 6.54 -15.37
N TYR A 22 -6.58 6.29 -14.06
CA TYR A 22 -7.24 7.19 -13.12
C TYR A 22 -6.52 8.54 -13.03
N LEU A 23 -5.19 8.52 -12.93
CA LEU A 23 -4.39 9.73 -12.78
C LEU A 23 -4.21 10.54 -14.07
N LYS A 24 -4.49 9.95 -15.24
CA LYS A 24 -4.38 10.62 -16.54
C LYS A 24 -5.20 11.91 -16.63
N GLY A 25 -6.31 12.02 -15.89
CA GLY A 25 -7.12 13.24 -15.83
C GLY A 25 -6.57 14.33 -14.89
N TYR A 26 -5.63 13.97 -14.01
CA TYR A 26 -5.04 14.85 -13.01
C TYR A 26 -3.65 15.36 -13.40
N TYR A 27 -3.00 14.73 -14.38
CA TYR A 27 -1.77 15.24 -14.98
C TYR A 27 -2.08 16.01 -16.26
N PRO A 28 -1.83 17.34 -16.33
CA PRO A 28 -1.76 18.00 -17.62
C PRO A 28 -0.61 17.39 -18.44
N SER A 29 -0.71 17.40 -19.77
CA SER A 29 0.28 16.87 -20.72
C SER A 29 1.68 17.51 -20.62
N VAL A 30 1.87 18.45 -19.70
CA VAL A 30 3.14 19.10 -19.37
C VAL A 30 3.78 18.32 -18.22
N LYS A 31 5.06 17.96 -18.38
CA LYS A 31 5.85 17.12 -17.45
C LYS A 31 5.39 17.29 -15.99
N PRO A 32 4.92 16.21 -15.33
CA PRO A 32 4.48 16.30 -13.95
C PRO A 32 5.61 16.85 -13.10
N GLN A 33 5.27 17.80 -12.21
CA GLN A 33 6.18 18.23 -11.14
C GLN A 33 6.64 17.00 -10.35
N PHE A 34 7.77 17.09 -9.64
CA PHE A 34 8.40 15.97 -8.92
C PHE A 34 7.38 15.14 -8.11
N PHE A 35 6.41 15.80 -7.47
CA PHE A 35 5.26 15.22 -6.78
C PHE A 35 4.37 14.29 -7.64
N GLY A 36 4.04 14.72 -8.85
CA GLY A 36 3.20 13.95 -9.76
C GLY A 36 3.84 12.64 -10.21
N ILE A 37 5.17 12.52 -10.18
CA ILE A 37 5.87 11.30 -10.57
C ILE A 37 5.68 10.18 -9.52
N TYR A 38 5.53 10.52 -8.24
CA TYR A 38 5.46 9.54 -7.15
C TYR A 38 4.04 9.19 -6.71
N LEU A 39 3.03 9.95 -7.13
CA LEU A 39 1.62 9.67 -6.81
C LEU A 39 1.17 8.23 -7.12
N PRO A 40 1.55 7.63 -8.26
CA PRO A 40 1.22 6.23 -8.51
C PRO A 40 1.83 5.27 -7.49
N VAL A 41 3.05 5.55 -7.02
CA VAL A 41 3.76 4.76 -6.01
C VAL A 41 3.06 4.88 -4.65
N TYR A 42 2.60 6.08 -4.31
CA TYR A 42 1.85 6.32 -3.08
C TYR A 42 0.53 5.55 -3.05
N ILE A 43 -0.26 5.63 -4.13
CA ILE A 43 -1.54 4.91 -4.23
C ILE A 43 -1.31 3.39 -4.14
N LYS A 44 -0.30 2.87 -4.85
CA LYS A 44 0.05 1.44 -4.75
C LYS A 44 0.39 1.02 -3.33
N THR A 45 1.16 1.83 -2.61
CA THR A 45 1.59 1.47 -1.26
C THR A 45 0.41 1.40 -0.29
N ILE A 46 -0.58 2.29 -0.43
CA ILE A 46 -1.83 2.24 0.33
C ILE A 46 -2.59 0.94 0.02
N ILE A 47 -2.74 0.60 -1.26
CA ILE A 47 -3.45 -0.61 -1.69
C ILE A 47 -2.75 -1.86 -1.18
N TYR A 48 -1.43 -1.96 -1.31
CA TYR A 48 -0.66 -3.08 -0.77
C TYR A 48 -0.76 -3.19 0.75
N SER A 49 -0.79 -2.07 1.45
CA SER A 49 -1.01 -2.04 2.90
C SER A 49 -2.38 -2.61 3.27
N LEU A 50 -3.44 -2.25 2.55
CA LEU A 50 -4.78 -2.81 2.76
C LEU A 50 -4.82 -4.33 2.52
N PHE A 51 -4.14 -4.82 1.48
CA PHE A 51 -4.04 -6.26 1.24
C PHE A 51 -3.27 -6.99 2.35
N PHE A 52 -2.21 -6.39 2.88
CA PHE A 52 -1.42 -6.96 3.97
C PHE A 52 -2.19 -7.01 5.31
N LEU A 53 -3.17 -6.11 5.48
CA LEU A 53 -4.07 -6.12 6.64
C LEU A 53 -4.98 -7.35 6.70
N LEU A 54 -5.42 -7.86 5.55
CA LEU A 54 -6.34 -9.01 5.48
C LEU A 54 -5.82 -10.26 6.20
N PRO A 55 -4.60 -10.79 5.94
CA PRO A 55 -4.08 -11.95 6.66
C PRO A 55 -3.87 -11.67 8.15
N ILE A 56 -3.52 -10.44 8.54
CA ILE A 56 -3.36 -10.05 9.95
C ILE A 56 -4.71 -10.11 10.68
N LEU A 57 -5.76 -9.56 10.08
CA LEU A 57 -7.10 -9.61 10.64
C LEU A 57 -7.62 -11.05 10.71
N PHE A 58 -7.31 -11.88 9.70
CA PHE A 58 -7.66 -13.29 9.70
C PHE A 58 -6.97 -14.04 10.86
N LEU A 59 -5.69 -13.77 11.13
CA LEU A 59 -4.99 -14.33 12.30
C LEU A 59 -5.66 -13.94 13.63
N LYS A 60 -6.16 -12.70 13.74
CA LYS A 60 -6.89 -12.24 14.92
C LYS A 60 -8.20 -13.01 15.13
N ILE A 61 -8.91 -13.32 14.04
CA ILE A 61 -10.15 -14.11 14.08
C ILE A 61 -9.87 -15.56 14.47
N LEU A 62 -8.78 -16.15 13.96
CA LEU A 62 -8.42 -17.53 14.27
C LEU A 62 -7.90 -17.73 15.70
N PHE A 63 -7.19 -16.74 16.24
CA PHE A 63 -6.54 -16.85 17.56
C PHE A 63 -6.91 -15.69 18.51
N PRO A 64 -8.20 -15.52 18.84
CA PRO A 64 -8.68 -14.34 19.55
C PRO A 64 -8.14 -14.21 20.98
N TYR A 65 -7.85 -15.34 21.65
CA TYR A 65 -7.44 -15.36 23.07
C TYR A 65 -5.94 -15.61 23.28
N ASN A 66 -5.17 -15.87 22.22
CA ASN A 66 -3.74 -16.08 22.38
C ASN A 66 -3.05 -14.73 22.56
N LYS A 67 -2.56 -14.46 23.78
CA LYS A 67 -1.91 -13.20 24.14
C LYS A 67 -0.68 -12.92 23.28
N GLU A 68 0.14 -13.92 23.02
CA GLU A 68 1.38 -13.77 22.23
C GLU A 68 1.07 -13.39 20.78
N ILE A 69 0.10 -14.07 20.16
CA ILE A 69 -0.34 -13.76 18.80
C ILE A 69 -0.98 -12.37 18.74
N ASN A 70 -1.77 -12.00 19.75
CA ASN A 70 -2.35 -10.66 19.82
C ASN A 70 -1.29 -9.56 19.95
N TYR A 71 -0.24 -9.75 20.77
CA TYR A 71 0.88 -8.81 20.83
C TYR A 71 1.61 -8.70 19.50
N PHE A 72 1.86 -9.82 18.84
CA PHE A 72 2.50 -9.84 17.53
C PHE A 72 1.66 -9.12 16.45
N ILE A 73 0.36 -9.38 16.42
CA ILE A 73 -0.59 -8.66 15.55
C ILE A 73 -0.55 -7.16 15.83
N PHE A 74 -0.60 -6.76 17.10
CA PHE A 74 -0.58 -5.35 17.49
C PHE A 74 0.73 -4.66 17.07
N PHE A 75 1.86 -5.36 17.23
CA PHE A 75 3.17 -4.89 16.80
C PHE A 75 3.23 -4.65 15.29
N ILE A 76 2.74 -5.60 14.48
CA ILE A 76 2.68 -5.44 13.02
C ILE A 76 1.78 -4.26 12.64
N LEU A 77 0.62 -4.13 13.28
CA LEU A 77 -0.30 -3.02 13.02
C LEU A 77 0.34 -1.66 13.32
N ILE A 78 1.09 -1.53 14.42
CA ILE A 78 1.84 -0.30 14.74
C ILE A 78 2.85 0.03 13.64
N ILE A 79 3.67 -0.95 13.23
CA ILE A 79 4.67 -0.76 12.17
C ILE A 79 3.98 -0.30 10.88
N GLN A 80 2.84 -0.89 10.57
CA GLN A 80 2.09 -0.57 9.37
C GLN A 80 1.52 0.85 9.41
N VAL A 81 0.93 1.26 10.55
CA VAL A 81 0.44 2.64 10.74
C VAL A 81 1.60 3.63 10.64
N LEU A 82 2.73 3.37 11.28
CA LEU A 82 3.92 4.23 11.19
C LEU A 82 4.43 4.33 9.75
N SER A 83 4.43 3.22 9.00
CA SER A 83 4.84 3.21 7.60
C SER A 83 3.93 4.07 6.73
N VAL A 84 2.60 3.90 6.87
CA VAL A 84 1.62 4.72 6.14
C VAL A 84 1.73 6.20 6.55
N PHE A 85 1.98 6.47 7.83
CA PHE A 85 2.16 7.83 8.33
C PHE A 85 3.43 8.49 7.79
N LEU A 86 4.56 7.78 7.72
CA LEU A 86 5.79 8.28 7.09
C LEU A 86 5.60 8.56 5.61
N ILE A 87 4.85 7.69 4.92
CA ILE A 87 4.49 7.89 3.52
C ILE A 87 3.62 9.14 3.35
N PHE A 88 2.66 9.34 4.26
CA PHE A 88 1.83 10.54 4.28
C PHE A 88 2.63 11.82 4.60
N LEU A 89 3.60 11.74 5.52
CA LEU A 89 4.53 12.85 5.78
C LEU A 89 5.40 13.17 4.58
N ALA A 90 5.94 12.16 3.90
CA ALA A 90 6.67 12.34 2.66
C ALA A 90 5.77 13.00 1.60
N PHE A 91 4.53 12.56 1.48
CA PHE A 91 3.54 13.17 0.60
C PHE A 91 3.29 14.65 0.93
N LEU A 92 3.15 15.01 2.21
CA LEU A 92 3.01 16.40 2.64
C LEU A 92 4.28 17.23 2.34
N GLN A 93 5.47 16.67 2.58
CA GLN A 93 6.74 17.35 2.30
C GLN A 93 6.90 17.66 0.81
N PHE A 94 6.36 16.83 -0.10
CA PHE A 94 6.43 17.10 -1.54
C PHE A 94 5.35 18.07 -2.04
N LEU A 95 4.40 18.45 -1.18
CA LEU A 95 3.30 19.37 -1.52
C LEU A 95 3.62 20.83 -1.17
N PHE A 96 4.59 21.06 -0.25
CA PHE A 96 5.03 22.38 0.23
C PHE A 96 6.53 22.59 -0.04
#